data_AF-A0A0D6T856-F1
#
_entry.id   AF-A0A0D6T856-F1
#
_cell.length_a   1.000
_cell.length_b   1.000
_cell.length_c   1.000
_cell.angle_alpha   90.00
_cell.angle_beta   90.00
_cell.angle_gamma   90.00
#
_symmetry.space_group_name_H-M   'P 1'
#
loop_
_entity.id
_entity.type
_entity.pdbx_description
1 polymer ?
#
loop_
_entity_poly.entity_id
_entity_poly.type
_entity_poly.pdbx_seq_one_letter_code
_entity_poly.pdbx_strand_id
1 'polypeptide(L)'
;MALFEIVTMTDDSGMSRVVTDDLAAWVDDMGTEITGTETRASLRTELQGQPKIAGFLGPFWGGLSQTGDAIIRYEDEGTYSALSQ
;
A
#
# COMPACT_ATOMS: atom_id res chain seq x y z
N MET A 1 9.31 1.30 -12.83
CA MET A 1 9.56 1.14 -11.37
C MET A 1 8.18 1.05 -10.70
N ALA A 2 8.03 0.49 -9.51
CA ALA A 2 6.74 0.58 -8.81
C ALA A 2 6.75 1.82 -7.91
N LEU A 3 5.65 2.56 -7.86
CA LEU A 3 5.38 3.56 -6.84
C LEU A 3 4.50 2.93 -5.77
N PHE A 4 4.75 3.28 -4.51
CA PHE A 4 3.96 2.85 -3.38
C PHE A 4 3.09 3.98 -2.90
N GLU A 5 1.81 3.69 -2.75
CA GLU A 5 0.83 4.63 -2.26
C GLU A 5 0.28 4.12 -0.93
N ILE A 6 0.53 4.86 0.15
CA ILE A 6 0.06 4.49 1.47
C ILE A 6 -1.11 5.39 1.82
N VAL A 7 -2.24 4.76 2.12
CA VAL A 7 -3.46 5.46 2.54
C VAL A 7 -3.84 4.96 3.93
N THR A 8 -3.98 5.90 4.87
CA THR A 8 -4.31 5.61 6.27
C THR A 8 -5.43 6.51 6.74
N MET A 9 -6.27 5.98 7.64
CA MET A 9 -7.31 6.76 8.28
C MET A 9 -6.67 7.63 9.35
N THR A 10 -7.04 8.91 9.40
CA THR A 10 -6.61 9.83 10.45
C THR A 10 -7.68 9.93 11.55
N ASP A 11 -7.25 10.30 12.76
CA ASP A 11 -8.12 10.38 13.94
C ASP A 11 -9.31 11.35 13.79
N ASP A 12 -9.22 12.30 12.86
CA ASP A 12 -10.26 13.27 12.52
C ASP A 12 -11.24 12.76 11.44
N SER A 13 -11.27 11.45 11.18
CA SER A 13 -12.06 10.81 10.11
C SER A 13 -11.65 11.22 8.68
N GLY A 14 -10.50 11.87 8.54
CA GLY A 14 -9.86 12.13 7.24
C GLY A 14 -9.04 10.92 6.76
N MET A 15 -8.50 11.04 5.54
CA MET A 15 -7.52 10.08 5.02
C MET A 15 -6.22 10.82 4.71
N SER A 16 -5.11 10.26 5.17
CA SER A 16 -3.77 10.67 4.76
C SER A 16 -3.33 9.83 3.57
N ARG A 17 -2.63 10.46 2.61
CA ARG A 17 -2.07 9.79 1.43
C ARG A 17 -0.61 10.17 1.24
N VAL A 18 0.25 9.17 1.21
CA VAL A 18 1.69 9.30 0.96
C VAL A 18 2.05 8.51 -0.29
N VAL A 19 2.88 9.08 -1.16
CA VAL A 19 3.44 8.38 -2.33
C VAL A 19 4.96 8.35 -2.18
N THR A 20 5.57 7.17 -2.30
CA THR A 20 7.01 6.94 -2.18
C THR A 20 7.47 5.90 -3.19
N ASP A 21 8.73 5.97 -3.63
CA ASP A 21 9.40 4.90 -4.39
C ASP A 21 10.29 4.01 -3.49
N ASP A 22 10.49 4.41 -2.22
CA ASP A 22 11.20 3.65 -1.21
C ASP A 22 10.25 3.25 -0.07
N LEU A 23 9.67 2.06 -0.18
CA LEU A 23 8.78 1.52 0.85
C LEU A 23 9.52 1.15 2.12
N ALA A 24 10.77 0.72 2.02
CA ALA A 24 11.55 0.29 3.17
C ALA A 24 11.89 1.47 4.07
N ALA A 25 12.33 2.59 3.49
CA ALA A 25 12.55 3.83 4.21
C ALA A 25 11.26 4.33 4.89
N TRP A 26 10.13 4.30 4.17
CA TRP A 26 8.84 4.70 4.73
C TRP A 26 8.42 3.82 5.92
N VAL A 27 8.62 2.49 5.83
CA VAL A 27 8.31 1.55 6.92
C VAL A 27 9.13 1.86 8.18
N ASP A 28 10.44 2.15 8.01
CA ASP A 28 11.34 2.51 9.11
C ASP A 28 10.93 3.83 9.76
N ASP A 29 10.67 4.87 8.95
CA ASP A 29 10.25 6.19 9.42
C ASP A 29 8.93 6.15 10.22
N MET A 30 8.00 5.28 9.83
CA MET A 30 6.71 5.12 10.51
C MET A 30 6.76 4.18 11.71
N GLY A 31 7.90 3.52 11.97
CA GLY A 31 8.04 2.53 13.05
C GLY A 31 7.14 1.31 12.90
N THR A 32 6.78 0.95 11.66
CA THR A 32 6.08 -0.30 11.33
C THR A 32 7.06 -1.34 10.78
N GLU A 33 6.58 -2.48 10.28
CA GLU A 33 7.44 -3.55 9.79
C GLU A 33 6.89 -4.26 8.56
N ILE A 34 7.80 -4.78 7.74
CA ILE A 34 7.46 -5.74 6.68
C ILE A 34 7.33 -7.13 7.32
N THR A 35 6.12 -7.69 7.29
CA THR A 35 5.79 -8.98 7.92
C THR A 35 5.88 -10.17 6.96
N GLY A 36 6.09 -9.92 5.68
CA GLY A 36 6.26 -10.96 4.68
C GLY A 36 6.07 -10.46 3.26
N THR A 37 5.67 -11.38 2.37
CA THR A 37 5.53 -11.12 0.94
C THR A 37 4.22 -11.69 0.43
N GLU A 38 3.59 -11.03 -0.55
CA GLU A 38 2.40 -11.52 -1.23
C GLU A 38 2.76 -12.62 -2.25
N THR A 39 2.22 -13.82 -2.03
CA THR A 39 2.56 -15.03 -2.79
C THR A 39 1.39 -15.60 -3.58
N ARG A 40 0.19 -15.01 -3.46
CA ARG A 40 -1.00 -15.48 -4.20
C ARG A 40 -0.83 -15.25 -5.70
N ALA A 41 -0.61 -16.34 -6.43
CA ALA A 41 -0.48 -16.32 -7.89
C ALA A 41 -1.77 -15.95 -8.65
N SER A 42 -2.93 -15.93 -7.96
CA SER A 42 -4.21 -15.50 -8.55
C SER A 42 -4.38 -13.98 -8.63
N LEU A 43 -3.49 -13.20 -8.02
CA LEU A 43 -3.50 -11.74 -8.10
C LEU A 43 -2.88 -11.24 -9.42
N ARG A 44 -3.08 -9.95 -9.70
CA ARG A 44 -2.32 -9.24 -10.73
C ARG A 44 -0.82 -9.45 -10.54
N THR A 45 -0.10 -9.64 -11.64
CA THR A 45 1.35 -9.92 -11.62
C THR A 45 2.13 -8.86 -10.87
N GLU A 46 1.71 -7.59 -10.96
CA GLU A 46 2.34 -6.45 -10.30
C GLU A 46 2.23 -6.50 -8.77
N LEU A 47 1.24 -7.21 -8.23
CA LEU A 47 1.03 -7.39 -6.79
C LEU A 47 1.77 -8.60 -6.23
N GLN A 48 2.17 -9.53 -7.09
CA GLN A 48 2.90 -10.73 -6.67
C GLN A 48 4.33 -10.35 -6.29
N GLY A 49 4.83 -10.88 -5.17
CA GLY A 49 6.15 -10.55 -4.65
C GLY A 49 6.22 -9.21 -3.91
N GLN A 50 5.12 -8.47 -3.81
CA GLN A 50 5.10 -7.21 -3.06
C GLN A 50 5.15 -7.47 -1.54
N PRO A 51 5.76 -6.56 -0.76
CA PRO A 51 5.77 -6.66 0.70
C PRO A 51 4.37 -6.71 1.34
N LYS A 52 4.29 -7.32 2.52
CA LYS A 52 3.17 -7.16 3.45
C LYS A 52 3.64 -6.32 4.61
N ILE A 53 2.84 -5.34 5.02
CA ILE A 53 3.19 -4.38 6.07
C ILE A 53 2.27 -4.62 7.27
N ALA A 54 2.83 -4.63 8.48
CA ALA A 54 2.04 -4.71 9.71
C ALA A 54 1.01 -3.56 9.75
N GLY A 55 -0.24 -3.90 10.08
CA GLY A 55 -1.36 -2.94 10.14
C GLY A 55 -2.06 -2.66 8.81
N PHE A 56 -1.59 -3.21 7.69
CA PHE A 56 -2.20 -3.04 6.37
C PHE A 56 -2.79 -4.36 5.85
N LEU A 57 -3.82 -4.27 5.00
CA LEU A 57 -4.53 -5.45 4.47
C LEU A 57 -3.76 -6.18 3.34
N GLY A 58 -2.60 -5.65 2.95
CA GLY A 58 -1.76 -6.16 1.87
C GLY A 58 -1.70 -5.21 0.67
N PRO A 59 -1.04 -5.63 -0.42
CA PRO A 59 -0.89 -4.80 -1.62
C PRO A 59 -2.18 -4.81 -2.47
N PHE A 60 -2.62 -3.62 -2.85
CA PHE A 60 -3.75 -3.37 -3.75
C PHE A 60 -3.29 -2.72 -5.05
N TRP A 61 -4.07 -2.89 -6.11
CA TRP A 61 -3.80 -2.22 -7.38
C TRP A 61 -4.26 -0.77 -7.33
N GLY A 62 -3.31 0.17 -7.34
CA GLY A 62 -3.56 1.61 -7.33
C GLY A 62 -3.75 2.23 -8.72
N GLY A 63 -3.44 1.50 -9.80
CA GLY A 63 -3.48 1.99 -11.17
C GLY A 63 -2.09 2.24 -11.75
N LEU A 64 -2.03 3.07 -12.78
CA LEU A 64 -0.79 3.53 -13.38
C LEU A 64 -0.57 5.01 -13.06
N SER A 65 0.67 5.39 -12.80
CA SER A 65 1.08 6.79 -12.75
C SER A 65 0.92 7.47 -14.11
N GLN A 66 1.08 8.79 -14.16
CA GLN A 66 1.09 9.53 -15.42
C GLN A 66 2.24 9.11 -16.37
N THR A 67 3.32 8.53 -15.81
CA THR A 67 4.47 8.01 -16.56
C THR A 67 4.32 6.53 -16.93
N GLY A 68 3.22 5.88 -16.52
CA GLY A 68 2.97 4.46 -16.79
C GLY A 68 3.59 3.50 -15.78
N ASP A 69 4.11 3.99 -14.66
CA ASP A 69 4.63 3.16 -13.56
C ASP A 69 3.47 2.58 -12.74
N ALA A 70 3.59 1.32 -12.33
CA ALA A 70 2.59 0.65 -11.50
C ALA A 70 2.51 1.32 -10.12
N ILE A 71 1.29 1.61 -9.66
CA ILE A 71 1.03 2.06 -8.29
C ILE A 71 0.54 0.88 -7.47
N ILE A 72 1.28 0.54 -6.43
CA ILE A 72 0.93 -0.49 -5.44
C ILE A 72 0.45 0.23 -4.20
N ARG A 73 -0.82 0.04 -3.86
CA ARG A 73 -1.44 0.74 -2.73
C ARG A 73 -1.48 -0.13 -1.48
N TYR A 74 -1.22 0.46 -0.33
CA TYR A 74 -1.46 -0.13 0.99
C TYR A 74 -2.52 0.69 1.72
N GLU A 75 -3.56 0.02 2.18
CA GLU A 75 -4.67 0.61 2.94
C GLU A 75 -4.78 -0.10 4.30
N ASP A 76 -4.98 0.67 5.38
CA ASP A 76 -5.36 0.11 6.69
C ASP A 76 -6.84 -0.31 6.69
N GLU A 77 -7.27 -0.99 7.76
CA GLU A 77 -8.65 -1.49 7.86
C GLU A 77 -9.69 -0.37 7.84
N GLY A 78 -9.41 0.75 8.50
CA GLY A 78 -10.30 1.92 8.54
C GLY A 78 -10.50 2.54 7.17
N THR A 79 -9.41 2.73 6.42
CA THR A 79 -9.39 3.24 5.06
C THR A 79 -10.16 2.32 4.12
N TYR A 80 -9.86 1.02 4.16
CA TYR A 80 -10.54 0.04 3.32
C TYR A 80 -12.05 0.02 3.59
N SER A 81 -12.47 0.08 4.86
CA SER A 81 -13.88 0.15 5.24
C SER A 81 -14.58 1.39 4.69
N ALA A 82 -13.91 2.55 4.70
CA ALA A 82 -14.46 3.80 4.20
C ALA A 82 -14.50 3.88 2.66
N LEU A 83 -13.53 3.26 1.96
CA LEU A 83 -13.45 3.26 0.50
C LEU A 83 -14.30 2.16 -0.17
N SER A 84 -14.70 1.13 0.59
CA SER A 84 -15.47 -0.02 0.08
C SER A 84 -17.00 0.14 0.16
N GLN A 85 -17.51 1.33 0.51
CA GLN A 85 -18.95 1.65 0.52
C GLN A 85 -19.41 2.31 -0.77
#